data_AF-A0A1Y4MXE6-F1
#
_entry.id   AF-A0A1Y4MXE6-F1
#
_cell.length_a   1.000
_cell.length_b   1.000
_cell.length_c   1.000
_cell.angle_alpha   90.00
_cell.angle_beta   90.00
_cell.angle_gamma   90.00
#
_symmetry.space_group_name_H-M   'P 1'
#
loop_
_entity.id
_entity.type
_entity.pdbx_description
1 polymer ?
#
loop_
_entity_poly.entity_id
_entity_poly.type
_entity_poly.pdbx_seq_one_letter_code
_entity_poly.pdbx_strand_id
1 'polypeptide(L)'
;MSGEKKTPKTTSNIATGIAMAASIVPLVKPAIEAVRDYADKTIEERKKLIVVPKLYSSEYRTTSEQAVEILTSLGLKAVLSPTLIDDADGKYRNCINNQVIKSEPKAKQKVEPGTTVRVLYITQEVIDESQRLFNESEKRKAERLLEKSIRRSERKEKTKQVVSDVADTVKRGVGKIPSVLHKKNNDKEEHNE
;
A
#
# COMPACT_ATOMS: atom_id res chain seq x y z
N MET A 1 -59.37 47.68 20.22
CA MET A 1 -59.65 47.17 18.86
C MET A 1 -58.31 47.11 18.14
N SER A 2 -57.74 45.91 17.98
CA SER A 2 -57.70 45.15 16.71
C SER A 2 -56.82 45.85 15.65
N GLY A 3 -55.71 45.32 15.15
CA GLY A 3 -55.06 44.00 15.28
C GLY A 3 -53.65 44.05 14.68
N GLU A 4 -52.81 43.07 15.03
CA GLU A 4 -51.42 42.95 14.57
C GLU A 4 -51.29 42.24 13.20
N LYS A 5 -50.24 42.67 12.45
CA LYS A 5 -49.38 41.91 11.53
C LYS A 5 -49.97 41.28 10.25
N LYS A 6 -49.34 41.57 9.10
CA LYS A 6 -48.35 40.69 8.42
C LYS A 6 -47.90 41.28 7.07
N THR A 7 -46.60 41.19 6.80
CA THR A 7 -45.87 41.51 5.56
C THR A 7 -46.31 40.69 4.34
N PRO A 8 -46.18 41.22 3.10
CA PRO A 8 -45.93 40.40 1.92
C PRO A 8 -44.53 40.64 1.31
N LYS A 9 -44.08 39.59 0.61
CA LYS A 9 -42.74 39.29 0.12
C LYS A 9 -42.46 39.88 -1.27
N THR A 10 -41.17 40.13 -1.51
CA THR A 10 -40.39 40.04 -2.77
C THR A 10 -41.05 40.49 -4.08
N THR A 11 -40.62 41.65 -4.56
CA THR A 11 -40.85 42.22 -5.88
C THR A 11 -39.89 41.62 -6.93
N SER A 12 -40.44 41.35 -8.12
CA SER A 12 -39.67 41.03 -9.33
C SER A 12 -39.53 42.27 -10.23
N ASN A 13 -38.50 42.23 -11.08
CA ASN A 13 -38.30 42.94 -12.35
C ASN A 13 -37.86 44.41 -12.32
N ILE A 14 -36.57 44.69 -12.56
CA ILE A 14 -36.11 45.63 -13.61
C ILE A 14 -34.80 45.10 -14.22
N ALA A 15 -34.81 44.91 -15.53
CA ALA A 15 -33.71 44.45 -16.36
C ALA A 15 -32.56 45.47 -16.39
N THR A 16 -31.34 45.01 -16.06
CA THR A 16 -30.10 45.79 -16.24
C THR A 16 -29.26 45.07 -17.28
N GLY A 17 -29.06 45.73 -18.43
CA GLY A 17 -28.41 45.19 -19.61
C GLY A 17 -26.96 44.79 -19.37
N ILE A 18 -26.60 43.60 -19.86
CA ILE A 18 -25.21 43.19 -20.04
C ILE A 18 -24.89 43.47 -21.51
N ALA A 19 -24.14 44.53 -21.77
CA ALA A 19 -23.57 44.80 -23.07
C ALA A 19 -22.55 43.70 -23.40
N MET A 20 -22.79 42.93 -24.46
CA MET A 20 -21.78 42.01 -24.99
C MET A 20 -20.68 42.84 -25.65
N ALA A 21 -19.50 42.90 -25.03
CA ALA A 21 -18.34 43.57 -25.61
C ALA A 21 -17.87 42.81 -26.86
N ALA A 22 -17.76 43.55 -27.96
CA ALA A 22 -17.43 43.06 -29.28
C ALA A 22 -16.00 42.48 -29.36
N SER A 23 -15.91 41.35 -30.07
CA SER A 23 -14.74 40.68 -30.66
C SER A 23 -13.39 41.40 -30.53
N ILE A 24 -12.55 40.90 -29.62
CA ILE A 24 -11.11 41.13 -29.67
C ILE A 24 -10.54 40.23 -30.77
N VAL A 25 -10.22 40.79 -31.93
CA VAL A 25 -9.35 40.13 -32.91
C VAL A 25 -7.93 40.17 -32.34
N PRO A 26 -7.27 39.03 -32.08
CA PRO A 26 -5.89 39.05 -31.63
C PRO A 26 -4.99 39.38 -32.85
N LEU A 27 -4.63 40.64 -33.00
CA LEU A 27 -3.59 41.09 -33.91
C LEU A 27 -2.23 40.91 -33.25
N VAL A 28 -1.72 39.67 -33.20
CA VAL A 28 -0.32 39.38 -32.84
C VAL A 28 0.15 38.17 -33.65
N LYS A 29 0.70 38.44 -34.84
CA LYS A 29 1.25 37.40 -35.73
C LYS A 29 2.70 36.96 -35.45
N PRO A 30 3.67 37.82 -35.02
CA PRO A 30 5.06 37.34 -34.98
C PRO A 30 5.40 36.49 -33.73
N ALA A 31 4.64 36.59 -32.63
CA ALA A 31 4.93 35.83 -31.40
C ALA A 31 4.35 34.40 -31.40
N ILE A 32 3.32 34.13 -32.22
CA ILE A 32 2.71 32.79 -32.34
C ILE A 32 3.63 31.85 -33.15
N GLU A 33 4.28 32.38 -34.19
CA GLU A 33 5.22 31.63 -35.03
C GLU A 33 6.44 31.16 -34.22
N ALA A 34 7.03 32.03 -33.37
CA ALA A 34 8.13 31.63 -32.50
C ALA A 34 7.74 30.54 -31.48
N VAL A 35 6.52 30.61 -30.93
CA VAL A 35 6.00 29.57 -30.02
C VAL A 35 5.72 28.26 -30.76
N ARG A 36 5.20 28.34 -31.99
CA ARG A 36 4.96 27.18 -32.84
C ARG A 36 6.28 26.54 -33.29
N ASP A 37 7.24 27.32 -33.77
CA ASP A 37 8.55 26.82 -34.21
C ASP A 37 9.32 26.18 -33.05
N TYR A 38 9.25 26.76 -31.86
CA TYR A 38 9.82 26.15 -30.65
C TYR A 38 9.10 24.83 -30.30
N ALA A 39 7.77 24.79 -30.40
CA ALA A 39 6.99 23.57 -30.18
C ALA A 39 7.33 22.49 -31.23
N ASP A 40 7.42 22.85 -32.50
CA ASP A 40 7.72 21.93 -33.59
C ASP A 40 9.15 21.39 -33.50
N LYS A 41 10.13 22.25 -33.20
CA LYS A 41 11.53 21.85 -32.98
C LYS A 41 11.66 20.90 -31.79
N THR A 42 10.98 21.18 -30.68
CA THR A 42 11.02 20.29 -29.49
C THR A 42 10.28 18.96 -29.73
N ILE A 43 9.24 18.96 -30.56
CA ILE A 43 8.57 17.73 -31.01
C ILE A 43 9.52 16.90 -31.89
N GLU A 44 10.22 17.54 -32.82
CA GLU A 44 11.14 16.87 -33.75
C GLU A 44 12.39 16.30 -33.05
N GLU A 45 12.97 17.03 -32.10
CA GLU A 45 14.04 16.51 -31.24
C GLU A 45 13.57 15.30 -30.42
N ARG A 46 12.34 15.31 -29.91
CA ARG A 46 11.76 14.18 -29.15
C ARG A 46 11.42 12.94 -30.00
N LYS A 47 11.35 13.07 -31.33
CA LYS A 47 11.18 11.94 -32.26
C LYS A 47 12.49 11.19 -32.51
N LYS A 48 13.64 11.85 -32.31
CA LYS A 48 14.98 11.26 -32.47
C LYS A 48 15.42 10.42 -31.26
N LEU A 49 14.75 10.60 -30.12
CA LEU A 49 15.06 9.88 -28.88
C LEU A 49 14.48 8.45 -28.90
N ILE A 50 15.25 7.54 -28.33
CA ILE A 50 14.90 6.13 -28.17
C ILE A 50 14.22 5.95 -26.81
N VAL A 51 13.12 5.22 -26.78
CA VAL A 51 12.45 4.87 -25.53
C VAL A 51 13.13 3.64 -24.94
N VAL A 52 13.63 3.74 -23.71
CA VAL A 52 14.22 2.60 -23.00
C VAL A 52 13.16 1.51 -22.84
N PRO A 53 13.41 0.29 -23.33
CA PRO A 53 12.44 -0.81 -23.25
C PRO A 53 12.23 -1.26 -21.81
N LYS A 54 11.11 -1.94 -21.57
CA LYS A 54 10.86 -2.59 -20.27
C LYS A 54 11.63 -3.90 -20.22
N LEU A 55 12.75 -3.91 -19.51
CA LEU A 55 13.65 -5.07 -19.40
C LEU A 55 13.32 -6.00 -18.23
N TYR A 56 12.37 -5.65 -17.37
CA TYR A 56 11.98 -6.46 -16.22
C TYR A 56 10.51 -6.26 -15.90
N SER A 57 9.82 -7.34 -15.55
CA SER A 57 8.42 -7.32 -15.10
C SER A 57 8.10 -8.55 -14.26
N SER A 58 6.99 -8.53 -13.54
CA SER A 58 6.47 -9.70 -12.82
C SER A 58 5.99 -10.81 -13.77
N GLU A 59 5.56 -10.46 -14.97
CA GLU A 59 4.96 -11.37 -15.95
C GLU A 59 6.01 -12.04 -16.85
N TYR A 60 7.09 -11.32 -17.18
CA TYR A 60 8.13 -11.78 -18.08
C TYR A 60 9.50 -11.69 -17.40
N ARG A 61 10.16 -12.84 -17.29
CA ARG A 61 11.52 -12.97 -16.76
C ARG A 61 12.51 -12.82 -17.91
N THR A 62 13.17 -11.67 -17.98
CA THR A 62 14.18 -11.38 -18.99
C THR A 62 15.56 -11.67 -18.41
N THR A 63 16.42 -12.39 -19.14
CA THR A 63 17.80 -12.63 -18.74
C THR A 63 18.71 -11.46 -19.11
N SER A 64 19.88 -11.36 -18.48
CA SER A 64 20.89 -10.34 -18.81
C SER A 64 21.31 -10.40 -20.28
N GLU A 65 21.44 -11.58 -20.86
CA GLU A 65 21.74 -11.80 -22.28
C GLU A 65 20.64 -11.23 -23.20
N GLN A 66 19.38 -11.58 -22.93
CA GLN A 66 18.24 -11.06 -23.67
C GLN A 66 18.15 -9.53 -23.56
N ALA A 67 18.45 -8.98 -22.39
CA ALA A 67 18.46 -7.53 -22.20
C ALA A 67 19.55 -6.85 -23.05
N VAL A 68 20.74 -7.44 -23.16
CA VAL A 68 21.80 -6.93 -24.05
C VAL A 68 21.34 -6.95 -25.50
N GLU A 69 20.73 -8.04 -25.96
CA GLU A 69 20.21 -8.18 -27.33
C GLU A 69 19.14 -7.12 -27.63
N ILE A 70 18.15 -6.99 -26.75
CA ILE A 70 17.08 -5.99 -26.87
C ILE A 70 17.67 -4.57 -26.94
N LEU A 71 18.57 -4.22 -26.02
CA LEU A 71 19.17 -2.88 -26.00
C LEU A 71 20.01 -2.59 -27.25
N THR A 72 20.81 -3.56 -27.68
CA THR A 72 21.68 -3.42 -28.85
C THR A 72 20.87 -3.29 -30.13
N SER A 73 19.78 -4.04 -30.27
CA SER A 73 18.86 -3.94 -31.42
C SER A 73 18.19 -2.56 -31.54
N LEU A 74 18.06 -1.85 -30.41
CA LEU A 74 17.55 -0.49 -30.34
C LEU A 74 18.66 0.57 -30.45
N GLY A 75 19.90 0.20 -30.76
CA GLY A 75 21.01 1.16 -30.84
C GLY A 75 21.43 1.76 -29.49
N LEU A 76 21.10 1.10 -28.38
CA LEU A 76 21.55 1.44 -27.03
C LEU A 76 22.73 0.55 -26.62
N LYS A 77 23.57 1.04 -25.71
CA LYS A 77 24.67 0.25 -25.13
C LYS A 77 24.21 -0.39 -23.83
N ALA A 78 24.61 -1.62 -23.57
CA ALA A 78 24.30 -2.31 -22.31
C ALA A 78 25.55 -2.47 -21.45
N VAL A 79 25.44 -2.16 -20.16
CA VAL A 79 26.45 -2.49 -19.15
C VAL A 79 25.81 -3.37 -18.09
N LEU A 80 26.32 -4.59 -17.95
CA LEU A 80 25.81 -5.55 -16.98
C LEU A 80 26.41 -5.28 -15.59
N SER A 81 25.58 -5.38 -14.56
CA SER A 81 26.00 -5.30 -13.16
C SER A 81 25.35 -6.46 -12.40
N PRO A 82 26.12 -7.38 -11.81
CA PRO A 82 25.56 -8.44 -10.97
C PRO A 82 25.10 -7.88 -9.63
N THR A 83 24.11 -8.52 -9.02
CA THR A 83 23.80 -8.37 -7.59
C THR A 83 24.89 -8.97 -6.73
N LEU A 84 25.07 -8.43 -5.53
CA LEU A 84 25.95 -8.99 -4.50
C LEU A 84 25.15 -9.83 -3.52
N ILE A 85 25.84 -10.72 -2.79
CA ILE A 85 25.21 -11.53 -1.73
C ILE A 85 24.52 -10.66 -0.69
N ASP A 86 25.07 -9.48 -0.39
CA ASP A 86 24.48 -8.50 0.54
C ASP A 86 23.11 -7.96 0.07
N ASP A 87 22.80 -8.08 -1.24
CA ASP A 87 21.50 -7.71 -1.80
C ASP A 87 20.44 -8.81 -1.63
N ALA A 88 20.78 -9.96 -1.03
CA ALA A 88 19.87 -11.07 -0.84
C ALA A 88 18.63 -10.67 -0.02
N ASP A 89 17.46 -11.03 -0.53
CA ASP A 89 16.16 -10.64 -0.01
C ASP A 89 15.14 -11.71 -0.37
N GLY A 90 14.29 -12.10 0.58
CA GLY A 90 13.26 -13.13 0.36
C GLY A 90 12.33 -12.86 -0.84
N LYS A 91 12.26 -11.62 -1.36
CA LYS A 91 11.54 -11.31 -2.61
C LYS A 91 12.14 -11.98 -3.85
N TYR A 92 13.43 -12.27 -3.84
CA TYR A 92 14.17 -12.86 -4.96
C TYR A 92 14.20 -14.39 -4.97
N ARG A 93 13.64 -15.05 -3.95
CA ARG A 93 13.63 -16.52 -3.80
C ARG A 93 13.11 -17.28 -5.04
N ASN A 94 12.24 -16.65 -5.83
CA ASN A 94 11.61 -17.25 -7.01
C ASN A 94 12.16 -16.71 -8.34
N CYS A 95 13.25 -15.93 -8.29
CA CYS A 95 13.92 -15.44 -9.49
C CYS A 95 14.66 -16.59 -10.20
N ILE A 96 15.02 -16.36 -11.46
CA ILE A 96 15.90 -17.25 -12.22
C ILE A 96 17.31 -16.66 -12.27
N ASN A 97 18.32 -17.52 -12.44
CA ASN A 97 19.69 -17.06 -12.63
C ASN A 97 19.78 -16.08 -13.80
N ASN A 98 20.59 -15.04 -13.64
CA ASN A 98 20.77 -13.95 -14.59
C ASN A 98 19.49 -13.14 -14.91
N GLN A 99 18.43 -13.23 -14.11
CA GLN A 99 17.23 -12.42 -14.32
C GLN A 99 17.49 -10.94 -14.08
N VAL A 100 17.06 -10.08 -15.01
CA VAL A 100 17.10 -8.63 -14.83
C VAL A 100 16.06 -8.19 -13.82
N ILE A 101 16.49 -7.38 -12.85
CA ILE A 101 15.64 -6.88 -11.76
C ILE A 101 15.52 -5.35 -11.78
N LYS A 102 16.46 -4.65 -12.41
CA LYS A 102 16.48 -3.18 -12.48
C LYS A 102 17.29 -2.71 -13.69
N SER A 103 16.92 -1.55 -14.22
CA SER A 103 17.70 -0.83 -15.24
C SER A 103 17.86 0.64 -14.90
N GLU A 104 18.98 1.23 -15.32
CA GLU A 104 19.25 2.65 -15.25
C GLU A 104 19.87 3.12 -16.58
N PRO A 105 19.24 4.05 -17.33
CA PRO A 105 17.97 4.74 -17.06
C PRO A 105 16.74 3.82 -16.97
N LYS A 106 15.65 4.34 -16.41
CA LYS A 106 14.42 3.55 -16.18
C LYS A 106 13.69 3.28 -17.49
N ALA A 107 12.95 2.17 -17.53
CA ALA A 107 12.06 1.87 -18.65
C ALA A 107 11.10 3.03 -18.96
N LYS A 108 10.74 3.16 -20.24
CA LYS A 108 9.91 4.23 -20.82
C LYS A 108 10.53 5.63 -20.83
N GLN A 109 11.75 5.79 -20.31
CA GLN A 109 12.48 7.05 -20.42
C GLN A 109 12.98 7.24 -21.86
N LYS A 110 12.89 8.47 -22.38
CA LYS A 110 13.47 8.84 -23.68
C LYS A 110 14.94 9.20 -23.49
N VAL A 111 15.81 8.56 -24.26
CA VAL A 111 17.27 8.74 -24.21
C VAL A 111 17.85 8.92 -25.61
N GLU A 112 19.03 9.51 -25.71
CA GLU A 112 19.72 9.62 -26.99
C GLU A 112 20.19 8.25 -27.48
N PRO A 113 20.21 8.02 -28.81
CA PRO A 113 20.86 6.84 -29.38
C PRO A 113 22.30 6.68 -28.86
N GLY A 114 22.74 5.45 -28.64
CA GLY A 114 24.07 5.16 -28.09
C GLY A 114 24.23 5.39 -26.58
N THR A 115 23.18 5.86 -25.89
CA THR A 115 23.16 5.96 -24.42
C THR A 115 23.42 4.58 -23.80
N THR A 116 24.19 4.57 -22.71
CA THR A 116 24.48 3.35 -21.95
C THR A 116 23.39 3.11 -20.91
N VAL A 117 22.79 1.92 -20.95
CA VAL A 117 21.84 1.41 -19.97
C VAL A 117 22.56 0.40 -19.08
N ARG A 118 22.65 0.70 -17.80
CA ARG A 118 23.10 -0.24 -16.77
C ARG A 118 21.96 -1.20 -16.46
N VAL A 119 22.25 -2.49 -16.50
CA VAL A 119 21.30 -3.58 -16.27
C VAL A 119 21.77 -4.33 -15.03
N LEU A 120 21.00 -4.23 -13.95
CA LEU A 120 21.22 -5.01 -12.73
C LEU A 120 20.50 -6.35 -12.87
N TYR A 121 21.26 -7.43 -12.76
CA TYR A 121 20.75 -8.79 -12.86
C TYR A 121 21.11 -9.61 -11.63
N ILE A 122 20.26 -10.58 -11.32
CA ILE A 122 20.42 -11.42 -10.14
C ILE A 122 21.29 -12.64 -10.45
N THR A 123 22.16 -13.01 -9.52
CA THR A 123 23.00 -14.21 -9.63
C THR A 123 22.43 -15.37 -8.83
N GLN A 124 22.89 -16.59 -9.12
CA GLN A 124 22.45 -17.79 -8.41
C GLN A 124 22.74 -17.74 -6.91
N GLU A 125 23.90 -17.19 -6.50
CA GLU A 125 24.26 -17.10 -5.09
C GLU A 125 23.27 -16.25 -4.30
N VAL A 126 22.81 -15.14 -4.90
CA VAL A 126 21.81 -14.26 -4.29
C VAL A 126 20.46 -14.96 -4.20
N ILE A 127 20.07 -15.77 -5.19
CA ILE A 127 18.83 -16.55 -5.15
C ILE A 127 18.86 -17.57 -4.02
N ASP A 128 19.97 -18.30 -3.88
CA ASP A 128 20.13 -19.34 -2.86
C ASP A 128 20.09 -18.73 -1.45
N GLU A 129 20.83 -17.63 -1.21
CA GLU A 129 20.78 -16.91 0.06
C GLU A 129 19.39 -16.31 0.32
N SER A 130 18.71 -15.80 -0.71
CA SER A 130 17.33 -15.30 -0.60
C SER A 130 16.35 -16.40 -0.20
N GLN A 131 16.51 -17.61 -0.73
CA GLN A 131 15.71 -18.77 -0.34
C GLN A 131 15.99 -19.20 1.11
N ARG A 132 17.26 -19.17 1.53
CA ARG A 132 17.67 -19.44 2.92
C ARG A 132 17.03 -18.45 3.88
N LEU A 133 17.12 -17.15 3.60
CA LEU A 133 16.51 -16.08 4.40
C LEU A 133 14.99 -16.23 4.52
N PHE A 134 14.32 -16.58 3.41
CA PHE A 134 12.88 -16.81 3.40
C PHE A 134 12.49 -18.00 4.28
N ASN A 135 13.16 -19.14 4.12
CA ASN A 135 12.89 -20.35 4.89
C ASN A 135 13.12 -20.12 6.39
N GLU A 136 14.18 -19.41 6.75
CA GLU A 136 14.48 -19.06 8.13
C GLU A 136 13.41 -18.14 8.73
N SER A 137 12.95 -17.15 7.97
CA SER A 137 11.84 -16.28 8.37
C SER A 137 10.55 -17.07 8.64
N GLU A 138 10.19 -17.99 7.75
CA GLU A 138 8.99 -18.83 7.90
C GLU A 138 9.12 -19.77 9.10
N LYS A 139 10.30 -20.36 9.34
CA LYS A 139 10.56 -21.17 10.53
C LYS A 139 10.38 -20.36 11.82
N ARG A 140 10.99 -19.17 11.90
CA ARG A 140 10.83 -18.26 13.06
C ARG A 140 9.39 -17.81 13.26
N LYS A 141 8.60 -17.71 12.19
CA LYS A 141 7.17 -17.39 12.26
C LYS A 141 6.37 -18.57 12.81
N ALA A 142 6.64 -19.79 12.34
CA ALA A 142 6.00 -21.01 12.84
C ALA A 142 6.31 -21.25 14.32
N GLU A 143 7.57 -21.11 14.74
CA GLU A 143 7.99 -21.22 16.14
C GLU A 143 7.27 -20.20 17.03
N ARG A 144 7.15 -18.94 16.58
CA ARG A 144 6.39 -17.92 17.30
C ARG A 144 4.90 -18.24 17.43
N LEU A 145 4.30 -18.91 16.45
CA LEU A 145 2.91 -19.33 16.52
C LEU A 145 2.73 -20.51 17.48
N LEU A 146 3.66 -21.47 17.44
CA LEU A 146 3.66 -22.62 18.35
C LEU A 146 3.82 -22.15 19.81
N GLU A 147 4.79 -21.28 20.08
CA GLU A 147 5.03 -20.71 21.40
C GLU A 147 3.80 -19.96 21.94
N LYS A 148 3.15 -19.15 21.10
CA LYS A 148 1.89 -18.48 21.46
C LYS A 148 0.78 -19.47 21.80
N SER A 149 0.71 -20.59 21.11
CA SER A 149 -0.28 -21.65 21.36
C SER A 149 -0.01 -22.34 22.70
N ILE A 150 1.24 -22.73 22.97
CA ILE A 150 1.67 -23.35 24.23
C ILE A 150 1.35 -22.41 25.40
N ARG A 151 1.81 -21.16 25.33
CA ARG A 151 1.55 -20.15 26.36
C ARG A 151 0.05 -19.92 26.60
N ARG A 152 -0.78 -20.02 25.56
CA ARG A 152 -2.25 -19.90 25.70
C ARG A 152 -2.85 -21.11 26.41
N SER A 153 -2.37 -22.32 26.11
CA SER A 153 -2.81 -23.56 26.75
C SER A 153 -2.41 -23.59 28.22
N GLU A 154 -1.16 -23.23 28.55
CA GLU A 154 -0.68 -23.13 29.92
C GLU A 154 -1.51 -22.15 30.76
N ARG A 155 -1.88 -20.99 30.20
CA ARG A 155 -2.76 -20.03 30.88
C ARG A 155 -4.12 -20.63 31.18
N LYS A 156 -4.72 -21.35 30.22
CA LYS A 156 -6.01 -22.02 30.42
C LYS A 156 -5.93 -23.09 31.51
N GLU A 157 -4.84 -23.86 31.53
CA GLU A 157 -4.61 -24.89 32.54
C GLU A 157 -4.45 -24.28 33.94
N LYS A 158 -3.59 -23.25 34.08
CA LYS A 158 -3.43 -22.51 35.34
C LYS A 158 -4.76 -21.94 35.84
N THR A 159 -5.59 -21.38 34.96
CA THR A 159 -6.92 -20.89 35.35
C THR A 159 -7.84 -22.02 35.80
N LYS A 160 -7.84 -23.18 35.12
CA LYS A 160 -8.63 -24.35 35.55
C LYS A 160 -8.22 -24.83 36.94
N GLN A 161 -6.92 -24.89 37.20
CA GLN A 161 -6.37 -25.32 38.48
C GLN A 161 -6.75 -24.34 39.61
N VAL A 162 -6.64 -23.03 39.37
CA VAL A 162 -7.10 -22.02 40.34
C VAL A 162 -8.60 -22.15 40.63
N VAL A 163 -9.43 -22.41 39.62
CA VAL A 163 -10.88 -22.61 39.82
C VAL A 163 -11.18 -23.88 40.61
N SER A 164 -10.47 -25.00 40.34
CA SER A 164 -10.65 -26.23 41.12
C SER A 164 -10.20 -26.05 42.57
N ASP A 165 -9.07 -25.38 42.81
CA ASP A 165 -8.54 -25.14 44.16
C ASP A 165 -9.52 -24.29 45.00
N VAL A 166 -10.15 -23.28 44.39
CA VAL A 166 -11.22 -22.49 45.04
C VAL A 166 -12.43 -23.37 45.35
N ALA A 167 -12.89 -24.19 44.39
CA ALA A 167 -14.04 -25.07 44.58
C ALA A 167 -13.80 -26.09 45.71
N ASP A 168 -12.61 -26.69 45.77
CA ASP A 168 -12.24 -27.65 46.82
C ASP A 168 -12.08 -26.98 48.19
N THR A 169 -11.63 -25.73 48.23
CA THR A 169 -11.58 -24.94 49.47
C THR A 169 -12.98 -24.64 49.98
N VAL A 170 -13.92 -24.28 49.12
CA VAL A 170 -15.34 -24.10 49.50
C VAL A 170 -15.93 -25.42 50.00
N LYS A 171 -15.75 -26.53 49.28
CA LYS A 171 -16.22 -27.86 49.71
C LYS A 171 -15.66 -28.28 51.06
N ARG A 172 -14.38 -28.03 51.33
CA ARG A 172 -13.76 -28.31 52.64
C ARG A 172 -14.24 -27.34 53.73
N GLY A 173 -14.58 -26.10 53.38
CA GLY A 173 -15.16 -25.10 54.28
C GLY A 173 -16.61 -25.36 54.69
N VAL A 174 -17.35 -26.18 53.95
CA VAL A 174 -18.74 -26.58 54.25
C VAL A 174 -18.85 -27.41 55.55
N GLY A 175 -17.74 -27.86 56.14
CA GLY A 175 -17.73 -28.51 57.47
C GLY A 175 -17.84 -27.58 58.68
N LYS A 176 -17.77 -26.25 58.52
CA LYS A 176 -17.85 -25.28 59.63
C LYS A 176 -18.58 -23.99 59.24
N ILE A 177 -19.87 -24.09 58.92
CA ILE A 177 -20.75 -22.90 58.93
C ILE A 177 -21.96 -23.23 59.81
N PRO A 178 -22.14 -22.55 60.96
CA PRO A 178 -23.34 -22.72 61.78
C PRO A 178 -24.54 -22.15 61.01
N SER A 179 -25.62 -22.93 60.93
CA SER A 179 -26.90 -22.49 60.39
C SER A 179 -27.46 -21.37 61.25
N VAL A 180 -27.32 -20.12 60.81
CA VAL A 180 -28.09 -18.99 61.35
C VAL A 180 -28.99 -18.47 60.26
N LEU A 181 -30.15 -19.11 60.17
CA LEU A 181 -31.36 -18.51 59.63
C LEU A 181 -31.82 -17.41 60.60
N HIS A 182 -32.18 -16.26 60.03
CA HIS A 182 -33.37 -15.44 60.33
C HIS A 182 -33.05 -13.93 60.34
N LYS A 183 -33.76 -13.20 59.46
CA LYS A 183 -34.56 -12.08 59.95
C LYS A 183 -35.83 -11.91 59.11
N LYS A 184 -36.96 -12.16 59.78
CA LYS A 184 -38.33 -11.75 59.49
C LYS A 184 -38.39 -10.30 59.01
N ASN A 185 -39.37 -9.97 58.18
CA ASN A 185 -40.28 -8.84 58.40
C ASN A 185 -41.60 -9.11 57.63
N ASN A 186 -42.68 -9.31 58.38
CA ASN A 186 -44.05 -9.10 57.94
C ASN A 186 -44.40 -7.64 58.28
N ASP A 187 -45.24 -7.02 57.44
CA ASP A 187 -46.39 -6.14 57.75
C ASP A 187 -46.80 -5.50 56.40
N LYS A 188 -47.77 -6.06 55.67
CA LYS A 188 -49.25 -5.91 55.74
C LYS A 188 -49.80 -4.56 55.27
N GLU A 189 -50.72 -4.69 54.29
CA GLU A 189 -51.86 -3.81 53.95
C GLU A 189 -51.50 -2.42 53.36
N GLU A 190 -52.08 -1.91 52.27
CA GLU A 190 -53.49 -1.91 51.85
C GLU A 190 -53.64 -1.50 50.37
N HIS A 191 -54.67 -2.07 49.71
CA HIS A 191 -55.58 -1.53 48.66
C HIS A 191 -55.37 -0.06 48.19
N ASN A 192 -55.60 0.37 46.94
CA ASN A 192 -56.63 0.04 45.93
C ASN A 192 -56.30 0.74 44.59
N GLU A 193 -57.00 0.28 43.54
CA GLU A 193 -57.23 0.87 42.19
C GLU A 193 -56.08 0.92 41.15
#